data_AF-A0A831M3S2-F1
#
_entry.id   AF-A0A831M3S2-F1
#
_cell.length_a   1.000
_cell.length_b   1.000
_cell.length_c   1.000
_cell.angle_alpha   90.00
_cell.angle_beta   90.00
_cell.angle_gamma   90.00
#
_symmetry.space_group_name_H-M   'P 1'
#
loop_
_entity.id
_entity.type
_entity.pdbx_description
1 polymer ?
#
loop_
_entity_poly.entity_id
_entity_poly.type
_entity_poly.pdbx_seq_one_letter_code
_entity_poly.pdbx_strand_id
1 'polypeptide(L)'
;MTSTVEFAPERKTILFHQGKAVANSPDDRACRTKLCVEPVGDIEKLFAQWDQWGWHRVTVFGDLKTPVYELAEALGWRVLEEA
;
A
#
# COMPACT_ATOMS: atom_id res chain seq x y z
N MET A 1 2.21 11.02 -6.97
CA MET A 1 2.11 9.56 -6.83
C MET A 1 2.42 9.20 -5.38
N THR A 2 1.75 8.19 -4.85
CA THR A 2 2.06 7.57 -3.56
C THR A 2 2.31 6.09 -3.78
N SER A 3 3.18 5.52 -2.96
CA SER A 3 3.41 4.08 -2.86
C SER A 3 3.15 3.65 -1.44
N THR A 4 2.39 2.59 -1.26
CA THR A 4 1.99 2.08 0.05
C THR A 4 2.40 0.63 0.18
N VAL A 5 3.01 0.28 1.31
CA VAL A 5 3.57 -1.06 1.56
C VAL A 5 3.22 -1.61 2.95
N GLU A 6 3.08 -2.94 3.02
CA GLU A 6 3.22 -3.74 4.24
C GLU A 6 4.30 -4.80 4.01
N PHE A 7 5.19 -5.00 4.98
CA PHE A 7 6.17 -6.09 4.93
C PHE A 7 5.75 -7.18 5.90
N ALA A 8 5.65 -8.42 5.40
CA ALA A 8 5.37 -9.62 6.20
C ALA A 8 6.55 -10.60 6.10
N PRO A 9 7.61 -10.44 6.92
CA PRO A 9 8.80 -11.28 6.87
C PRO A 9 8.52 -12.77 7.07
N GLU A 10 7.58 -13.10 7.96
CA GLU A 10 7.14 -14.47 8.25
C GLU A 10 6.48 -15.15 7.04
N ARG A 11 5.94 -14.35 6.10
CA ARG A 11 5.35 -14.82 4.84
C ARG A 11 6.27 -14.62 3.63
N LYS A 12 7.45 -14.01 3.81
CA LYS A 12 8.33 -13.57 2.72
C LYS A 12 7.57 -12.83 1.62
N THR A 13 6.69 -11.90 2.03
CA THR A 13 5.79 -11.20 1.12
C THR A 13 5.77 -9.71 1.43
N ILE A 14 5.80 -8.87 0.39
CA ILE A 14 5.52 -7.43 0.46
C ILE A 14 4.15 -7.19 -0.16
N LEU A 15 3.22 -6.62 0.61
CA LEU A 15 1.96 -6.11 0.07
C LEU A 15 2.20 -4.71 -0.48
N PHE A 16 1.70 -4.40 -1.67
CA PHE A 16 2.02 -3.16 -2.36
C PHE A 16 0.84 -2.61 -3.15
N HIS A 17 0.64 -1.30 -3.12
CA HIS A 17 -0.16 -0.61 -4.12
C HIS A 17 0.37 0.81 -4.38
N GLN A 18 -0.06 1.38 -5.50
CA GLN A 18 0.18 2.78 -5.84
C GLN A 18 -1.12 3.56 -5.85
N GLY A 19 -1.01 4.88 -5.72
CA GLY A 19 -2.18 5.73 -5.83
C GLY A 19 -1.85 7.20 -6.05
N LYS A 20 -2.77 7.92 -6.68
CA LYS A 20 -2.69 9.36 -6.83
C LYS A 20 -3.29 10.03 -5.59
N ALA A 21 -2.49 10.77 -4.84
CA ALA A 21 -2.99 11.66 -3.80
C ALA A 21 -3.85 12.76 -4.44
N VAL A 22 -5.08 12.92 -3.98
CA VAL A 22 -6.06 13.85 -4.60
C VAL A 22 -6.60 14.91 -3.64
N ALA A 23 -6.65 14.63 -2.34
CA ALA A 23 -7.18 15.58 -1.36
C ALA A 23 -6.76 15.23 0.07
N ASN A 24 -7.14 16.09 1.01
CA ASN A 24 -7.27 15.73 2.41
C ASN A 24 -8.75 15.63 2.77
N SER A 25 -9.14 14.66 3.61
CA SER A 25 -10.52 14.55 4.08
C SER A 25 -10.76 15.49 5.27
N PRO A 26 -11.78 16.37 5.23
CA PRO A 26 -12.12 17.26 6.34
C PRO A 26 -13.02 16.61 7.41
N ASP A 27 -13.40 15.34 7.25
CA ASP A 27 -14.24 14.62 8.22
C ASP A 27 -13.61 14.70 9.62
N ASP A 28 -14.40 14.97 10.65
CA ASP A 28 -13.92 15.18 12.01
C ASP A 28 -13.75 13.86 12.80
N ARG A 29 -14.24 12.74 12.26
CA ARG A 29 -14.12 11.41 12.88
C ARG A 29 -12.74 10.82 12.63
N ALA A 30 -12.27 9.95 13.52
CA ALA A 30 -10.99 9.23 13.40
C ALA A 30 -9.74 10.16 13.35
N CYS A 31 -8.72 9.79 12.55
CA CYS A 31 -7.39 10.41 12.54
C CYS A 31 -7.40 11.92 12.26
N ARG A 32 -6.45 12.67 12.85
CA ARG A 32 -6.36 14.14 12.68
C ARG A 32 -6.01 14.57 11.26
N THR A 33 -5.09 13.88 10.59
CA THR A 33 -4.72 14.12 9.19
C THR A 33 -5.11 12.91 8.36
N LYS A 34 -5.82 13.14 7.26
CA LYS A 34 -6.36 12.09 6.38
C LYS A 34 -6.00 12.39 4.94
N LEU A 35 -5.30 11.47 4.30
CA LEU A 35 -4.94 11.56 2.89
C LEU A 35 -5.97 10.80 2.05
N CYS A 36 -6.60 11.46 1.08
CA CYS A 36 -7.44 10.80 0.08
C CYS A 36 -6.60 10.39 -1.12
N VAL A 37 -6.73 9.15 -1.54
CA VAL A 37 -5.94 8.54 -2.62
C VAL A 37 -6.86 7.82 -3.60
N GLU A 38 -6.69 8.08 -4.89
CA GLU A 38 -7.23 7.26 -5.97
C GLU A 38 -6.24 6.13 -6.27
N PRO A 39 -6.56 4.85 -5.99
CA PRO A 39 -5.64 3.75 -6.25
C PRO A 39 -5.41 3.57 -7.75
N VAL A 40 -4.17 3.20 -8.11
CA VAL A 40 -3.85 2.72 -9.44
C VAL A 40 -4.16 1.22 -9.46
N GLY A 41 -5.17 0.83 -10.24
CA GLY A 41 -5.61 -0.57 -10.33
C GLY A 41 -7.07 -0.74 -9.92
N ASP A 42 -7.39 -1.93 -9.44
CA ASP A 42 -8.71 -2.36 -9.02
C ASP A 42 -8.92 -2.12 -7.52
N ILE A 43 -9.76 -1.12 -7.21
CA ILE A 43 -10.06 -0.74 -5.82
C ILE A 43 -10.73 -1.88 -5.03
N GLU A 44 -11.42 -2.82 -5.68
CA GLU A 44 -12.08 -3.93 -5.00
C GLU A 44 -11.05 -4.91 -4.40
N LYS A 45 -9.85 -5.03 -5.00
CA LYS A 45 -8.78 -5.87 -4.47
C LYS A 45 -8.23 -5.38 -3.14
N LEU A 46 -8.31 -4.07 -2.87
CA LEU A 46 -7.83 -3.52 -1.60
C LEU A 46 -8.59 -4.10 -0.41
N PHE A 47 -9.84 -4.53 -0.61
CA PHE A 47 -10.68 -5.12 0.42
C PHE A 47 -10.61 -6.65 0.45
N ALA A 48 -10.00 -7.29 -0.55
CA ALA A 48 -10.09 -8.73 -0.77
C ALA A 48 -9.28 -9.59 0.22
N GLN A 49 -8.38 -8.99 1.01
CA GLN A 49 -7.45 -9.71 1.89
C GLN A 49 -7.35 -9.08 3.30
N TRP A 50 -8.35 -8.29 3.72
CA TRP A 50 -8.36 -7.65 5.05
C TRP A 50 -8.40 -8.61 6.24
N ASP A 51 -8.85 -9.85 6.02
CA ASP A 51 -8.79 -10.93 7.01
C ASP A 51 -7.38 -11.55 7.12
N GLN A 52 -6.60 -11.47 6.04
CA GLN A 52 -5.26 -12.03 5.96
C GLN A 52 -4.17 -11.02 6.37
N TRP A 53 -4.41 -9.72 6.21
CA TRP A 53 -3.42 -8.65 6.45
C TRP A 53 -3.88 -7.67 7.51
N GLY A 54 -2.94 -7.05 8.21
CA GLY A 54 -3.24 -6.00 9.18
C GLY A 54 -3.76 -4.72 8.51
N TRP A 55 -4.11 -3.72 9.31
CA TRP A 55 -4.56 -2.41 8.80
C TRP A 55 -3.42 -1.39 8.66
N HIS A 56 -2.25 -1.67 9.23
CA HIS A 56 -1.14 -0.75 9.22
C HIS A 56 -0.34 -0.86 7.91
N ARG A 57 -0.12 0.29 7.28
CA ARG A 57 0.72 0.43 6.09
C ARG A 57 1.69 1.59 6.27
N VAL A 58 2.76 1.58 5.49
CA VAL A 58 3.62 2.74 5.30
C VAL A 58 3.33 3.32 3.92
N THR A 59 2.89 4.58 3.88
CA THR A 59 2.66 5.32 2.64
C THR A 59 3.74 6.38 2.46
N VAL A 60 4.33 6.44 1.28
CA VAL A 60 5.36 7.41 0.89
C VAL A 60 4.88 8.20 -0.32
N PHE A 61 5.16 9.51 -0.35
CA PHE A 61 5.02 10.30 -1.57
C PHE A 61 6.18 9.97 -2.52
N GLY A 62 5.86 9.33 -3.64
CA GLY A 62 6.84 8.82 -4.60
C GLY A 62 6.33 7.57 -5.32
N ASP A 63 6.91 7.29 -6.48
CA ASP A 63 6.77 6.00 -7.13
C ASP A 63 7.94 5.12 -6.71
N LEU A 64 7.65 4.08 -5.92
CA LEU A 64 8.61 3.13 -5.41
C LEU A 64 8.39 1.72 -5.98
N LYS A 65 7.62 1.56 -7.07
CA LYS A 65 7.34 0.23 -7.62
C LYS A 65 8.63 -0.52 -7.94
N THR A 66 9.50 0.05 -8.77
CA THR A 66 10.78 -0.57 -9.13
C THR A 66 11.64 -0.95 -7.92
N PRO A 67 11.99 -0.02 -6.99
CA PRO A 67 12.83 -0.39 -5.85
C PRO A 67 12.18 -1.38 -4.87
N VAL A 68 10.84 -1.42 -4.76
CA VAL A 68 10.14 -2.46 -3.96
C VAL A 68 10.31 -3.83 -4.60
N TYR A 69 10.16 -3.95 -5.91
CA TYR A 69 10.37 -5.21 -6.64
C TYR A 69 11.82 -5.67 -6.58
N GLU A 70 12.79 -4.76 -6.77
CA GLU A 70 14.22 -5.05 -6.64
C GLU A 70 14.58 -5.53 -5.22
N LEU A 71 14.00 -4.91 -4.19
CA LEU A 71 14.18 -5.34 -2.81
C LEU A 71 13.58 -6.74 -2.57
N ALA A 72 12.37 -7.00 -3.09
CA ALA A 72 11.74 -8.31 -2.97
C ALA A 72 12.60 -9.39 -3.63
N GLU A 73 13.12 -9.13 -4.82
CA GLU A 73 14.03 -10.03 -5.54
C GLU A 73 15.30 -10.31 -4.71
N ALA A 74 15.95 -9.26 -4.21
CA ALA A 74 17.17 -9.38 -3.39
C ALA A 74 16.94 -10.20 -2.10
N LEU A 75 15.74 -10.13 -1.52
CA LEU A 75 15.36 -10.88 -0.32
C LEU A 75 14.83 -12.30 -0.63
N GLY A 76 14.57 -12.62 -1.90
CA GLY A 76 13.86 -13.85 -2.31
C GLY A 76 12.41 -13.88 -1.82
N TRP A 77 11.75 -12.72 -1.79
CA TRP A 77 10.37 -12.53 -1.36
C TRP A 77 9.47 -12.27 -2.57
N ARG A 78 8.16 -12.46 -2.40
CA ARG A 78 7.17 -12.11 -3.42
C ARG A 78 6.56 -10.73 -3.16
N VAL A 79 6.13 -10.04 -4.21
CA VAL A 79 5.26 -8.86 -4.10
C VAL A 79 3.82 -9.28 -4.40
N LEU A 80 2.88 -8.83 -3.57
CA LEU A 80 1.44 -8.95 -3.79
C LEU A 80 0.88 -7.56 -4.05
N GLU A 81 0.44 -7.29 -5.29
CA GLU A 81 -0.24 -6.04 -5.62
C GLU A 81 -1.70 -6.09 -5.12
N GLU A 82 -2.06 -5.18 -4.21
CA GLU A 82 -3.40 -5.14 -3.58
C GLU A 82 -4.38 -4.17 -4.26
N ALA A 83 -3.98 -3.53 -5.36
CA ALA A 83 -4.83 -2.79 -6.28
C ALA A 83 -4.43 -3.13 -7.72
#